data_AF-A0A4U7D9M1-F1
#
_entry.id   AF-A0A4U7D9M1-F1
#
_cell.length_a   1.000
_cell.length_b   1.000
_cell.length_c   1.000
_cell.angle_alpha   90.00
_cell.angle_beta   90.00
_cell.angle_gamma   90.00
#
_symmetry.space_group_name_H-M   'P 1'
#
loop_
_entity.id
_entity.type
_entity.pdbx_description
1 polymer ?
#
loop_
_entity_poly.entity_id
_entity_poly.type
_entity_poly.pdbx_seq_one_letter_code
_entity_poly.pdbx_strand_id
1 'polypeptide(L)'
;MLRPAEHYSIPDDKLEQAIAEIEELMAKRVSYFERQGDLVAAQRIEERTTFDLEMLREAGYCSGIENYSVHMDDRESGDAPYALLDYFPDDFLT
;
A
#
# COMPACT_ATOMS: atom_id res chain seq x y z
N MET A 1 28.20 4.83 4.92
CA MET A 1 27.10 4.49 3.99
C MET A 1 25.83 5.05 4.60
N LEU A 2 25.24 6.07 3.99
CA LEU A 2 23.96 6.63 4.45
C LEU A 2 22.86 5.67 3.97
N ARG A 3 22.06 5.15 4.90
CA ARG A 3 20.85 4.39 4.57
C ARG A 3 19.66 5.36 4.52
N PRO A 4 18.63 5.10 3.69
CA PRO A 4 17.43 5.92 3.69
C PRO A 4 16.83 5.99 5.10
N ALA A 5 16.30 7.16 5.48
CA ALA A 5 15.62 7.33 6.77
C ALA A 5 14.31 6.53 6.83
N GLU A 6 13.75 6.18 5.67
CA GLU A 6 12.51 5.43 5.53
C GLU A 6 12.68 4.27 4.55
N HIS A 7 12.05 3.13 4.84
CA HIS A 7 12.15 1.92 4.04
C HIS A 7 11.45 2.01 2.67
N TYR A 8 10.52 2.96 2.51
CA TYR A 8 9.77 3.18 1.27
C TYR A 8 10.33 4.41 0.55
N SER A 9 11.41 4.23 -0.21
CA SER A 9 11.89 5.25 -1.15
C SER A 9 11.52 4.80 -2.55
N ILE A 10 10.29 5.13 -2.97
CA ILE A 10 9.70 4.71 -4.24
C ILE A 10 9.78 5.89 -5.22
N PRO A 11 10.06 5.67 -6.51
CA PRO A 11 9.96 6.70 -7.54
C PRO A 11 8.55 7.34 -7.61
N ASP A 12 8.47 8.65 -7.85
CA ASP A 12 7.21 9.41 -7.87
C ASP A 12 6.18 8.85 -8.88
N ASP A 13 6.64 8.37 -10.04
CA ASP A 13 5.82 7.75 -11.08
C ASP A 13 5.17 6.44 -10.62
N LYS A 14 5.93 5.60 -9.90
CA LYS A 14 5.39 4.39 -9.28
C LYS A 14 4.39 4.71 -8.17
N LEU A 15 4.64 5.76 -7.39
CA LEU A 15 3.73 6.18 -6.32
C LEU A 15 2.38 6.67 -6.90
N GLU A 16 2.40 7.48 -7.96
CA GLU A 16 1.15 7.92 -8.61
C GLU A 16 0.36 6.75 -9.19
N GLN A 17 1.04 5.77 -9.80
CA GLN A 17 0.39 4.56 -10.30
C GLN A 17 -0.25 3.77 -9.14
N ALA A 18 0.49 3.54 -8.05
CA ALA A 18 0.00 2.84 -6.87
C ALA A 18 -1.26 3.51 -6.30
N ILE A 19 -1.24 4.84 -6.20
CA ILE A 19 -2.38 5.65 -5.74
C ILE A 19 -3.61 5.40 -6.62
N ALA A 20 -3.45 5.45 -7.94
CA ALA A 20 -4.57 5.24 -8.87
C ALA A 20 -5.17 3.83 -8.75
N GLU A 21 -4.33 2.80 -8.60
CA GLU A 21 -4.78 1.42 -8.37
C GLU A 21 -5.56 1.27 -7.06
N ILE A 22 -5.05 1.87 -5.97
CA ILE A 22 -5.71 1.83 -4.66
C ILE A 22 -7.06 2.56 -4.70
N GLU A 23 -7.17 3.70 -5.39
CA GLU A 23 -8.44 4.42 -5.58
C GLU A 23 -9.48 3.55 -6.29
N GLU A 24 -9.08 2.85 -7.35
CA GLU A 24 -9.97 1.96 -8.08
C GLU A 24 -10.46 0.79 -7.20
N LEU A 25 -9.56 0.20 -6.42
CA LEU A 25 -9.89 -0.89 -5.49
C LEU A 25 -10.80 -0.42 -4.35
N MET A 26 -10.55 0.76 -3.80
CA MET A 26 -11.40 1.40 -2.80
C MET A 26 -12.81 1.56 -3.34
N ALA A 27 -12.98 2.15 -4.53
CA ALA A 27 -14.28 2.36 -5.14
C ALA A 27 -15.06 1.04 -5.36
N LYS A 28 -14.37 0.00 -5.85
CA LYS A 28 -14.95 -1.35 -5.99
C LYS A 28 -15.41 -1.91 -4.64
N ARG A 29 -14.63 -1.69 -3.58
CA ARG A 29 -14.90 -2.24 -2.24
C ARG A 29 -16.01 -1.48 -1.51
N VAL A 30 -16.06 -0.15 -1.63
CA VAL A 30 -17.19 0.67 -1.17
C VAL A 30 -18.48 0.17 -1.81
N SER A 31 -18.48 0.08 -3.14
CA SER A 31 -19.65 -0.40 -3.90
C SER A 31 -20.07 -1.83 -3.52
N TYR A 32 -19.13 -2.69 -3.14
CA TYR A 32 -19.44 -4.02 -2.59
C TYR A 32 -20.23 -3.92 -1.27
N PHE A 33 -19.76 -3.11 -0.31
CA PHE A 33 -20.43 -2.97 0.99
C PHE A 33 -21.79 -2.29 0.87
N GLU A 34 -21.91 -1.28 0.02
CA GLU A 34 -23.20 -0.63 -0.29
C GLU A 34 -24.23 -1.63 -0.83
N ARG A 35 -23.84 -2.50 -1.77
CA ARG A 35 -24.72 -3.56 -2.30
C ARG A 35 -25.13 -4.59 -1.26
N GLN A 36 -24.34 -4.78 -0.21
CA GLN A 36 -24.68 -5.65 0.92
C GLN A 36 -25.53 -4.94 2.00
N GLY A 37 -25.75 -3.63 1.87
CA GLY A 37 -26.43 -2.80 2.88
C GLY A 37 -25.57 -2.44 4.09
N ASP A 38 -24.26 -2.74 4.06
CA ASP A 38 -23.32 -2.41 5.13
C ASP A 38 -22.69 -1.02 4.90
N LEU A 39 -23.51 0.02 5.10
CA LEU A 39 -23.11 1.40 4.84
C LEU A 39 -22.01 1.88 5.80
N VAL A 40 -21.93 1.32 7.02
CA VAL A 40 -20.91 1.68 8.00
C VAL A 40 -19.54 1.16 7.55
N ALA A 41 -19.46 -0.08 7.05
CA ALA A 41 -18.22 -0.60 6.49
C ALA A 41 -17.79 0.17 5.22
N ALA A 42 -18.75 0.54 4.36
CA ALA A 42 -18.50 1.35 3.17
C ALA A 42 -17.90 2.71 3.53
N GLN A 43 -18.54 3.45 4.43
CA GLN A 43 -18.04 4.75 4.90
C GLN A 43 -16.66 4.63 5.54
N ARG A 44 -16.46 3.63 6.42
CA ARG A 44 -15.20 3.46 7.15
C ARG A 44 -14.02 3.20 6.22
N ILE A 45 -14.20 2.38 5.18
CA ILE A 45 -13.10 2.09 4.24
C ILE A 45 -12.81 3.30 3.35
N GLU A 46 -13.85 4.00 2.89
CA GLU A 46 -13.71 5.21 2.08
C GLU A 46 -12.94 6.31 2.82
N GLU A 47 -13.39 6.66 4.04
CA GLU A 47 -12.77 7.72 4.84
C GLU A 47 -11.30 7.41 5.15
N ARG A 48 -11.00 6.17 5.55
CA ARG A 48 -9.64 5.78 5.90
C ARG A 48 -8.72 5.80 4.69
N THR A 49 -9.11 5.15 3.60
CA THR A 49 -8.27 5.03 2.42
C THR A 49 -8.08 6.39 1.74
N THR A 50 -9.11 7.25 1.70
CA THR A 50 -8.98 8.61 1.16
C THR A 50 -7.94 9.43 1.93
N PHE A 51 -8.01 9.43 3.26
CA PHE A 51 -7.02 10.13 4.10
C PHE A 51 -5.60 9.60 3.89
N ASP A 52 -5.42 8.27 3.84
CA ASP A 52 -4.11 7.67 3.62
C ASP A 52 -3.54 8.04 2.24
N LEU A 53 -4.38 8.12 1.19
CA LEU A 53 -3.97 8.54 -0.15
C LEU A 53 -3.60 10.02 -0.23
N GLU A 54 -4.31 10.90 0.50
CA GLU A 54 -3.91 12.31 0.64
C GLU A 54 -2.54 12.43 1.29
N MET A 55 -2.30 11.70 2.38
CA MET A 55 -1.01 11.67 3.06
C MET A 55 0.12 11.14 2.15
N LEU A 56 -0.15 10.11 1.35
CA LEU A 56 0.81 9.59 0.37
C LEU A 56 1.15 10.64 -0.71
N ARG A 57 0.17 11.41 -1.19
CA ARG A 57 0.39 12.48 -2.18
C ARG A 57 1.20 13.66 -1.62
N GLU A 58 0.90 14.09 -0.40
CA GLU A 58 1.50 15.30 0.18
C GLU A 58 2.85 15.04 0.86
N ALA A 59 2.95 13.94 1.60
CA ALA A 59 4.09 13.64 2.46
C ALA A 59 4.93 12.47 1.96
N GLY A 60 4.46 11.70 0.98
CA GLY A 60 5.12 10.47 0.51
C GLY A 60 4.97 9.28 1.46
N TYR A 61 4.27 9.44 2.60
CA TYR A 61 4.05 8.37 3.58
C TYR A 61 2.68 8.51 4.26
N CYS A 62 2.15 7.40 4.78
CA CYS A 62 0.96 7.38 5.63
C CYS A 62 1.12 6.41 6.80
N SER A 63 0.23 6.51 7.79
CA SER A 63 0.18 5.57 8.92
C SER A 63 -0.37 4.23 8.46
N GLY A 64 0.44 3.17 8.57
CA GLY A 64 0.06 1.84 8.10
C GLY A 64 0.38 1.61 6.62
N ILE A 65 1.43 2.27 6.09
CA ILE A 65 1.86 2.16 4.69
C ILE A 65 2.09 0.70 4.25
N GLU A 66 2.44 -0.19 5.17
CA GLU A 66 2.61 -1.63 4.91
C GLU A 66 1.35 -2.31 4.33
N ASN A 67 0.17 -1.77 4.61
CA ASN A 67 -1.10 -2.26 4.05
C ASN A 67 -1.23 -2.00 2.53
N TYR A 68 -0.41 -1.09 1.99
CA TYR A 68 -0.39 -0.71 0.58
C TYR A 68 0.85 -1.25 -0.15
N SER A 69 1.74 -1.97 0.56
CA SER A 69 3.04 -2.40 0.04
C SER A 69 2.96 -3.19 -1.29
N VAL A 70 1.88 -3.93 -1.54
CA VAL A 70 1.69 -4.68 -2.79
C VAL A 70 1.55 -3.78 -4.03
N HIS A 71 1.03 -2.55 -3.87
CA HIS A 71 0.90 -1.59 -4.96
C HIS A 71 2.18 -0.77 -5.17
N MET A 72 3.07 -0.81 -4.18
CA MET A 72 4.29 -0.01 -4.10
C MET A 72 5.54 -0.78 -4.53
N ASP A 73 5.47 -2.11 -4.49
CA ASP A 73 6.50 -3.03 -4.94
C ASP A 73 6.14 -3.63 -6.30
N ASP A 74 7.12 -4.19 -7.01
CA ASP A 74 6.89 -4.95 -8.26
C ASP A 74 6.30 -6.37 -8.00
N ARG A 75 5.43 -6.50 -6.99
CA ARG A 75 4.81 -7.78 -6.57
C ARG A 75 3.42 -7.94 -7.16
N GLU A 76 3.08 -9.13 -7.65
CA GLU A 76 1.71 -9.44 -8.05
C GLU A 76 0.83 -9.77 -6.84
N SER A 77 -0.49 -9.59 -6.99
CA SER A 77 -1.43 -9.98 -5.94
C SER A 77 -1.37 -11.49 -5.71
N GLY A 78 -0.88 -11.91 -4.54
CA GLY A 78 -0.66 -13.31 -4.19
C GLY A 78 0.82 -13.66 -3.94
N ASP A 79 1.75 -12.78 -4.33
CA ASP A 79 3.16 -12.94 -4.04
C ASP A 79 3.47 -12.76 -2.56
N ALA A 80 4.49 -13.49 -2.08
CA ALA A 80 4.93 -13.38 -0.71
C ALA A 80 5.48 -11.97 -0.42
N PRO A 81 5.21 -11.39 0.77
CA PRO A 81 5.85 -10.16 1.18
C PRO A 81 7.33 -10.38 1.45
N TYR A 82 8.14 -9.35 1.16
CA TYR A 82 9.52 -9.33 1.60
C TYR A 82 9.58 -9.44 3.14
N ALA A 83 10.34 -10.42 3.61
CA ALA A 83 10.66 -10.67 4.99
C ALA A 83 12.12 -10.30 5.28
N LEU A 84 12.49 -10.30 6.56
CA LEU A 84 13.87 -10.06 6.98
C LEU A 84 14.87 -10.99 6.29
N LEU A 85 14.46 -12.22 5.97
CA LEU A 85 15.30 -13.22 5.32
C LEU A 85 15.69 -12.84 3.89
N ASP A 86 14.85 -12.08 3.17
CA ASP A 86 15.13 -11.65 1.80
C ASP A 86 16.24 -10.57 1.72
N TYR A 87 16.64 -10.00 2.86
CA TYR A 87 17.75 -9.06 2.96
C TYR A 87 19.11 -9.73 3.19
N PHE A 88 19.11 -11.03 3.47
CA PHE A 88 20.34 -11.81 3.59
C PHE A 88 20.74 -12.39 2.22
N PRO A 89 22.04 -12.52 1.94
CA PRO A 89 22.48 -13.25 0.76
C PRO A 89 22.03 -14.73 0.85
N ASP A 90 21.82 -15.36 -0.30
CA ASP A 90 21.26 -16.72 -0.42
C ASP A 90 22.04 -17.79 0.40
N ASP A 91 23.29 -17.51 0.75
CA ASP A 91 24.20 -18.37 1.49
C ASP A 91 24.33 -18.06 3.00
N PHE A 92 23.41 -17.29 3.59
CA PHE A 92 23.51 -16.79 4.96
C PHE A 92 23.66 -17.84 6.09
N LEU A 93 23.27 -19.10 5.88
CA LEU A 93 23.32 -20.18 6.89
C LEU A 93 24.59 -21.05 6.87
N THR A 94 25.74 -20.53 6.42
CA THR A 94 27.03 -21.29 6.43
C THR A 94 27.46 -21.75 7.81
#